data_AF-A0A829ZS77-F1
#
_entry.id   AF-A0A829ZS77-F1
#
_cell.length_a   1.000
_cell.length_b   1.000
_cell.length_c   1.000
_cell.angle_alpha   90.00
_cell.angle_beta   90.00
_cell.angle_gamma   90.00
#
_symmetry.space_group_name_H-M   'P 1'
#
loop_
_entity.id
_entity.type
_entity.pdbx_description
1 polymer ?
#
loop_
_entity_poly.entity_id
_entity_poly.type
_entity_poly.pdbx_seq_one_letter_code
_entity_poly.pdbx_strand_id
1 'polypeptide(L)'
;MSEADLNAIFDKIRESSPERDPALEGLESILNELQRNDDKKIGIEFECGDCCKKVINGSKLFFIKNFAVLLPARGDCLFLKVFSGGKIVDKQLLRAIIIPASRICAVEINPVQIDS
;
A
#
# COMPACT_ATOMS: atom_id res chain seq x y z
N MET A 1 16.99 -4.36 1.39
CA MET A 1 16.25 -5.15 2.40
C MET A 1 16.01 -6.52 1.82
N SER A 2 16.40 -7.54 2.58
CA SER A 2 16.09 -8.93 2.29
C SER A 2 14.64 -9.25 2.67
N GLU A 3 14.12 -10.37 2.16
CA GLU A 3 12.79 -10.90 2.53
C GLU A 3 12.70 -11.19 4.04
N ALA A 4 13.82 -11.59 4.66
CA ALA A 4 13.92 -11.80 6.10
C ALA A 4 13.74 -10.50 6.91
N ASP A 5 14.27 -9.37 6.43
CA ASP A 5 14.11 -8.08 7.10
C ASP A 5 12.64 -7.61 7.09
N LEU A 6 11.92 -7.88 5.99
CA LEU A 6 10.49 -7.57 5.88
C LEU A 6 9.66 -8.43 6.84
N ASN A 7 9.94 -9.73 6.90
CA ASN A 7 9.24 -10.65 7.79
C ASN A 7 9.40 -10.26 9.26
N ALA A 8 10.61 -9.89 9.68
CA ALA A 8 10.87 -9.44 11.05
C ALA A 8 10.13 -8.14 11.41
N ILE A 9 9.93 -7.23 10.44
CA ILE A 9 9.11 -6.03 10.64
C ILE A 9 7.63 -6.40 10.80
N PHE A 10 7.13 -7.34 9.99
CA PHE A 10 5.75 -7.82 10.09
C PHE A 10 5.45 -8.48 11.42
N ASP A 11 6.34 -9.30 11.95
CA ASP A 11 6.17 -9.95 13.25
C ASP A 11 6.04 -8.91 14.37
N LYS A 12 6.89 -7.86 14.36
CA LYS A 12 6.79 -6.76 15.33
C LYS A 12 5.46 -5.99 15.26
N ILE A 13 4.90 -5.80 14.06
CA ILE A 13 3.58 -5.17 13.90
C ILE A 13 2.48 -6.08 14.46
N ARG A 14 2.59 -7.40 14.27
CA ARG A 14 1.66 -8.41 14.81
C ARG A 14 1.72 -8.51 16.33
N GLU A 15 2.77 -8.05 16.99
CA GLU A 15 2.86 -8.07 18.46
C GLU A 15 2.32 -6.79 19.12
N SER A 16 2.44 -5.62 18.47
CA SER A 16 2.27 -4.32 19.16
C SER A 16 0.90 -3.61 19.03
N SER A 17 0.09 -3.90 18.01
CA SER A 17 -1.16 -3.16 17.75
C SER A 17 -2.41 -3.79 18.40
N PRO A 18 -3.43 -2.99 18.79
CA PRO A 18 -4.72 -3.46 19.33
C PRO A 18 -5.50 -4.37 18.35
N GLU A 19 -6.62 -4.93 18.83
CA GLU A 19 -7.56 -5.74 18.03
C GLU A 19 -7.92 -5.06 16.69
N ARG A 20 -8.11 -5.91 15.68
CA ARG A 20 -8.25 -5.51 14.28
C ARG A 20 -9.60 -4.80 14.04
N ASP A 21 -9.58 -3.73 13.27
CA ASP A 21 -10.82 -3.04 12.88
C ASP A 21 -11.67 -3.93 11.93
N PRO A 22 -12.95 -4.21 12.25
CA PRO A 22 -13.82 -5.06 11.45
C PRO A 22 -14.08 -4.53 10.04
N ALA A 23 -13.99 -3.21 9.81
CA ALA A 23 -14.09 -2.64 8.46
C ALA A 23 -12.93 -3.08 7.56
N LEU A 24 -11.75 -3.34 8.15
CA LEU A 24 -10.59 -3.84 7.41
C LEU A 24 -10.71 -5.32 7.05
N GLU A 25 -11.46 -6.11 7.82
CA GLU A 25 -11.71 -7.52 7.50
C GLU A 25 -12.56 -7.67 6.23
N GLY A 26 -13.63 -6.87 6.13
CA GLY A 26 -14.46 -6.83 4.92
C GLY A 26 -13.67 -6.36 3.70
N LEU A 27 -12.83 -5.33 3.87
CA LEU A 27 -11.97 -4.81 2.81
C LEU A 27 -10.93 -5.85 2.36
N GLU A 28 -10.31 -6.57 3.30
CA GLU A 28 -9.34 -7.62 3.00
C GLU A 28 -9.97 -8.77 2.20
N SER A 29 -11.18 -9.19 2.53
CA SER A 29 -11.88 -10.23 1.77
C SER A 29 -12.12 -9.81 0.32
N ILE A 30 -12.60 -8.57 0.10
CA ILE A 30 -12.82 -8.02 -1.24
C ILE A 30 -11.50 -7.92 -2.00
N LEU A 31 -10.43 -7.46 -1.34
CA LEU A 31 -9.13 -7.33 -1.97
C LEU A 31 -8.50 -8.68 -2.31
N ASN A 32 -8.69 -9.70 -1.48
CA ASN A 32 -8.27 -11.06 -1.78
C ASN A 32 -9.00 -11.65 -2.99
N GLU A 33 -10.30 -11.39 -3.13
CA GLU A 33 -11.06 -11.79 -4.32
C GLU A 33 -10.59 -11.04 -5.57
N LEU A 34 -10.37 -9.73 -5.45
CA LEU A 34 -9.87 -8.91 -6.54
C LEU A 34 -8.44 -9.33 -6.93
N GLN A 35 -7.60 -9.78 -6.01
CA GLN A 35 -6.21 -10.16 -6.30
C GLN A 35 -6.02 -11.59 -6.82
N ARG A 36 -7.08 -12.40 -6.99
CA ARG A 36 -6.94 -13.80 -7.46
C ARG A 36 -6.34 -13.96 -8.87
N ASN A 37 -6.24 -12.87 -9.64
CA ASN A 37 -5.56 -12.86 -10.93
C ASN A 37 -4.27 -12.06 -10.79
N ASP A 38 -3.13 -12.72 -11.00
CA ASP A 38 -1.77 -12.20 -10.73
C ASP A 38 -1.34 -10.98 -11.58
N ASP A 39 -2.15 -10.56 -12.56
CA ASP A 39 -1.81 -9.48 -13.50
C ASP A 39 -2.30 -8.09 -13.06
N LYS A 40 -2.82 -7.95 -11.83
CA LYS A 40 -3.40 -6.66 -11.39
C LYS A 40 -2.36 -5.70 -10.83
N LYS A 41 -2.40 -4.45 -11.31
CA LYS A 41 -1.62 -3.35 -10.72
C LYS A 41 -2.43 -2.68 -9.62
N ILE A 42 -1.81 -2.43 -8.49
CA ILE A 42 -2.46 -1.83 -7.33
C ILE A 42 -1.85 -0.44 -7.09
N GLY A 43 -2.72 0.53 -6.87
CA GLY A 43 -2.40 1.86 -6.37
C GLY A 43 -3.02 2.08 -5.00
N ILE A 44 -2.36 2.86 -4.14
CA ILE A 44 -2.93 3.29 -2.87
C ILE A 44 -2.71 4.79 -2.73
N GLU A 45 -3.78 5.51 -2.43
CA GLU A 45 -3.74 6.92 -2.04
C GLU A 45 -3.91 7.03 -0.53
N PHE A 46 -3.07 7.82 0.12
CA PHE A 46 -3.06 7.97 1.57
C PHE A 46 -2.56 9.35 2.02
N GLU A 47 -3.04 9.80 3.17
CA GLU A 47 -2.70 11.09 3.74
C GLU A 47 -1.62 11.02 4.81
N CYS A 48 -0.76 12.04 4.84
CA CYS A 48 0.29 12.21 5.84
C CYS A 48 -0.01 13.32 6.87
N GLY A 49 -1.19 13.96 6.79
CA GLY A 49 -1.52 15.21 7.48
C GLY A 49 -1.77 16.31 6.45
N ASP A 50 -0.73 17.07 6.11
CA ASP A 50 -0.84 18.22 5.19
C ASP A 50 -0.53 17.86 3.73
N CYS A 51 -0.31 16.58 3.44
CA CYS A 51 0.04 16.08 2.12
C CYS A 51 -0.73 14.81 1.77
N CYS A 52 -1.05 14.67 0.49
CA CYS A 52 -1.54 13.42 -0.09
C CYS A 52 -0.38 12.69 -0.78
N LYS A 53 -0.32 11.38 -0.63
CA LYS A 53 0.68 10.52 -1.26
C LYS A 53 -0.03 9.44 -2.05
N LYS A 54 0.52 9.14 -3.23
CA LYS A 54 0.04 8.04 -4.07
C LYS A 54 1.19 7.10 -4.36
N VAL A 55 1.02 5.84 -3.97
CA VAL A 55 1.93 4.76 -4.35
C VAL A 55 1.27 3.92 -5.44
N ILE A 56 2.03 3.56 -6.48
CA ILE A 56 1.56 2.74 -7.60
C ILE A 56 2.54 1.61 -7.91
N ASN A 57 2.15 0.76 -8.86
CA ASN A 57 2.91 -0.40 -9.33
C ASN A 57 3.06 -1.51 -8.28
N GLY A 58 2.09 -1.60 -7.36
CA GLY A 58 1.96 -2.74 -6.46
C GLY A 58 1.39 -3.96 -7.17
N SER A 59 1.80 -5.14 -6.75
CA SER A 59 1.30 -6.44 -7.24
C SER A 59 0.59 -7.24 -6.15
N LYS A 60 0.97 -7.04 -4.88
CA LYS A 60 0.38 -7.73 -3.74
C LYS A 60 0.05 -6.74 -2.63
N LEU A 61 -1.20 -6.79 -2.18
CA LEU A 61 -1.72 -6.00 -1.07
C LEU A 61 -2.36 -6.92 -0.03
N PHE A 62 -1.89 -6.85 1.20
CA PHE A 62 -2.47 -7.57 2.32
C PHE A 62 -2.48 -6.69 3.57
N PHE A 63 -3.31 -7.06 4.54
CA PHE A 63 -3.45 -6.30 5.77
C PHE A 63 -2.85 -7.07 6.93
N ILE A 64 -2.05 -6.39 7.74
CA ILE A 64 -1.53 -6.92 9.00
C ILE A 64 -2.08 -6.03 10.10
N LYS A 65 -3.05 -6.55 10.86
CA LYS A 65 -3.82 -5.77 11.83
C LYS A 65 -4.41 -4.52 11.17
N ASN A 66 -3.97 -3.34 11.60
CA ASN A 66 -4.46 -2.04 11.13
C ASN A 66 -3.52 -1.39 10.10
N PHE A 67 -2.66 -2.17 9.45
CA PHE A 67 -1.73 -1.70 8.42
C PHE A 67 -1.99 -2.40 7.09
N ALA A 68 -1.93 -1.63 6.01
CA ALA A 68 -1.82 -2.15 4.65
C ALA A 68 -0.35 -2.28 4.27
N VAL A 69 -0.01 -3.41 3.66
CA VAL A 69 1.31 -3.68 3.13
C VAL A 69 1.19 -3.85 1.63
N LEU A 70 1.93 -3.02 0.89
CA LEU A 70 1.99 -3.11 -0.57
C LEU A 70 3.39 -3.50 -1.01
N LEU A 71 3.46 -4.54 -1.86
CA LEU A 71 4.69 -5.04 -2.45
C LEU A 71 4.61 -4.97 -3.98
N PRO A 72 5.72 -4.63 -4.68
CA PRO A 72 5.80 -4.72 -6.13
C PRO A 72 6.00 -6.18 -6.59
N ALA A 73 5.90 -6.43 -7.89
CA ALA A 73 6.31 -7.71 -8.46
C ALA A 73 7.82 -7.97 -8.22
N ARG A 74 8.23 -9.24 -8.24
CA ARG A 74 9.65 -9.60 -8.03
C ARG A 74 10.52 -8.90 -9.07
N GLY A 75 11.53 -8.19 -8.61
CA GLY A 75 12.47 -7.44 -9.46
C GLY A 75 12.01 -6.02 -9.83
N ASP A 76 10.81 -5.61 -9.44
CA ASP A 76 10.25 -4.29 -9.74
C ASP A 76 10.28 -3.36 -8.50
N CYS A 77 9.85 -2.10 -8.67
CA CYS A 77 9.74 -1.10 -7.62
C CYS A 77 8.33 -0.48 -7.59
N LEU A 78 7.95 0.01 -6.41
CA LEU A 78 6.82 0.91 -6.25
C LEU A 78 7.24 2.33 -6.61
N PHE A 79 6.34 3.10 -7.20
CA PHE A 79 6.54 4.54 -7.42
C PHE A 79 5.66 5.32 -6.47
N LEU A 80 6.27 6.13 -5.61
CA LEU A 80 5.59 7.05 -4.71
C LEU A 80 5.62 8.46 -5.31
N LYS A 81 4.46 9.11 -5.41
CA LYS A 81 4.31 10.52 -5.73
C LYS A 81 3.78 11.25 -4.50
N VAL A 82 4.39 12.37 -4.14
CA VAL A 82 3.92 13.25 -3.04
C VAL A 82 3.25 14.48 -3.65
N PHE A 83 2.04 14.76 -3.21
CA PHE A 83 1.23 15.88 -3.65
C PHE A 83 1.07 16.90 -2.53
N SER A 84 1.33 18.17 -2.85
CA SER A 84 1.08 19.30 -1.96
C SER A 84 0.63 20.50 -2.80
N GLY A 85 -0.42 21.19 -2.37
CA GLY A 85 -1.00 22.32 -3.11
C GLY A 85 -1.44 21.96 -4.53
N GLY A 86 -1.90 20.72 -4.76
CA GLY A 86 -2.33 20.23 -6.07
C GLY A 86 -1.19 19.92 -7.06
N LYS A 87 0.07 19.97 -6.63
CA LYS A 87 1.25 19.68 -7.47
C LYS A 87 2.03 18.50 -6.94
N ILE A 88 2.71 17.77 -7.84
CA ILE A 88 3.70 16.77 -7.45
C ILE A 88 4.95 17.52 -6.99
N VAL A 89 5.31 17.33 -5.72
CA VAL A 89 6.48 17.98 -5.11
C VAL A 89 7.65 17.03 -4.92
N ASP A 90 7.39 15.71 -4.93
CA ASP A 90 8.43 14.69 -4.81
C ASP A 90 8.03 13.37 -5.50
N LYS A 91 9.03 12.60 -5.94
CA LYS A 91 8.90 11.27 -6.56
C LYS A 91 9.96 10.34 -5.99
N GLN A 92 9.55 9.16 -5.52
CA GLN A 92 10.46 8.17 -4.92
C GLN A 92 10.22 6.75 -5.46
N LEU A 93 11.28 5.93 -5.45
CA LEU A 93 11.21 4.50 -5.72
C LEU A 93 11.31 3.72 -4.40
N LEU A 94 10.38 2.79 -4.19
CA LEU A 94 10.34 1.98 -2.96
C LEU A 94 10.34 0.49 -3.30
N ARG A 95 10.92 -0.32 -2.40
CA ARG A 95 10.86 -1.79 -2.51
C ARG A 95 9.63 -2.39 -1.83
N ALA A 96 9.02 -1.65 -0.91
CA ALA A 96 7.82 -2.01 -0.16
C ALA A 96 7.29 -0.73 0.51
N ILE A 97 6.02 -0.73 0.91
CA ILE A 97 5.49 0.31 1.79
C ILE A 97 4.49 -0.29 2.78
N ILE A 98 4.51 0.24 4.01
CA ILE A 98 3.58 -0.10 5.08
C ILE A 98 2.83 1.18 5.43
N ILE A 99 1.50 1.15 5.36
CA ILE A 99 0.64 2.32 5.50
C ILE A 99 -0.39 2.01 6.60
N PRO A 100 -0.57 2.88 7.61
CA PRO A 100 -1.69 2.75 8.54
C PRO A 100 -3.00 2.78 7.76
N ALA A 101 -3.86 1.78 7.93
CA ALA A 101 -5.08 1.65 7.13
C ALA A 101 -6.04 2.83 7.36
N SER A 102 -6.01 3.44 8.55
CA SER A 102 -6.76 4.66 8.88
C SER A 102 -6.34 5.91 8.10
N ARG A 103 -5.22 5.86 7.37
CA ARG A 103 -4.72 6.94 6.52
C ARG A 103 -4.99 6.71 5.03
N ILE A 104 -5.54 5.55 4.66
CA ILE A 104 -5.84 5.22 3.27
C ILE A 104 -7.10 5.94 2.84
N CYS A 105 -7.00 6.70 1.76
CA CYS A 105 -8.13 7.38 1.14
C CYS A 105 -8.74 6.51 0.05
N ALA A 106 -7.90 5.80 -0.71
CA ALA A 106 -8.36 4.92 -1.79
C ALA A 106 -7.39 3.77 -2.05
N VAL A 107 -7.95 2.62 -2.42
CA VAL A 107 -7.21 1.50 -3.04
C VAL A 107 -7.70 1.36 -4.48
N GLU A 108 -6.80 1.48 -5.43
CA GLU A 108 -7.08 1.46 -6.87
C GLU A 108 -6.60 0.14 -7.47
N ILE A 109 -7.46 -0.51 -8.26
CA ILE A 109 -7.14 -1.75 -8.96
C ILE A 109 -7.08 -1.48 -10.46
N ASN A 110 -5.97 -1.86 -11.08
CA ASN A 110 -5.61 -1.57 -12.47
C ASN A 110 -5.70 -0.07 -12.83
N PRO A 111 -5.08 0.83 -12.04
CA PRO A 111 -5.11 2.24 -12.36
C PRO A 111 -4.35 2.51 -13.66
N VAL A 112 -5.00 3.23 -14.59
CA VAL A 112 -4.37 3.78 -15.78
C VAL A 112 -3.92 5.20 -15.45
N GLN A 113 -2.61 5.46 -15.42
CA GLN A 113 -2.10 6.82 -15.30
C GLN A 113 -2.20 7.52 -16.66
N ILE A 114 -3.02 8.56 -16.73
CA ILE A 114 -3.22 9.35 -17.94
C ILE A 114 -2.10 10.39 -18.12
N ASP A 115 -1.50 10.88 -17.03
CA ASP A 115 -0.41 11.87 -17.05
C ASP A 115 0.78 11.45 -16.15
N SER A 116 2.01 11.53 -16.68
CA SER A 116 3.26 11.05 -16.08
C SER A 116 4.22 12.15 -15.59
#